data_AF-A0A6B1IGL2-F1
#
_entry.id   AF-A0A6B1IGL2-F1
#
_cell.length_a   1.000
_cell.length_b   1.000
_cell.length_c   1.000
_cell.angle_alpha   90.00
_cell.angle_beta   90.00
_cell.angle_gamma   90.00
#
_symmetry.space_group_name_H-M   'P 1'
#
loop_
_entity.id
_entity.type
_entity.pdbx_description
1 polymer ?
#
loop_
_entity_poly.entity_id
_entity_poly.type
_entity_poly.pdbx_seq_one_letter_code
_entity_poly.pdbx_strand_id
1 'polypeptide(L)'
;MEATRTPYFDGFPGVQSPLFDPASVEDSRLPPHWARVWKLHGSINWYQNSVGDVFRSTTSEGRDRRVIHPSHLKHEESRRMPYLAMLDRLRNFLREPTAVLVLCGYSFRDGHINDTIAQGLQYTRTYIEYVLIFGNLENCPRAIELAKDHPNLNLLALDGGIIGSREVEWCRTVTGSALELPGGAISWCAIDEKDEAALQRGQCRLGDFAVFTAFLSSLSRGTQPTEHGVSRGS
;
A
#
# COMPACT_ATOMS: atom_id res chain seq x y z
N MET A 1 9.22 7.52 -10.59
CA MET A 1 10.22 6.47 -10.85
C MET A 1 11.23 6.92 -11.90
N GLU A 2 10.81 7.39 -13.07
CA GLU A 2 11.74 7.92 -14.09
C GLU A 2 12.50 9.17 -13.60
N ALA A 3 11.79 10.14 -13.02
CA ALA A 3 12.42 11.34 -12.42
C ALA A 3 13.43 11.03 -11.31
N THR A 4 13.26 9.88 -10.63
CA THR A 4 14.12 9.42 -9.53
C THR A 4 15.12 8.34 -9.99
N ARG A 5 15.18 8.02 -11.29
CA ARG A 5 16.01 6.97 -11.89
C ARG A 5 15.91 5.61 -11.18
N THR A 6 14.74 5.29 -10.65
CA THR A 6 14.49 4.02 -9.94
C THR A 6 14.14 2.94 -10.97
N PRO A 7 14.94 1.86 -11.08
CA PRO A 7 14.60 0.74 -11.95
C PRO A 7 13.30 0.10 -11.47
N TYR A 8 12.43 -0.27 -12.40
CA TYR A 8 11.17 -0.91 -12.07
C TYR A 8 10.77 -1.97 -13.09
N PHE A 9 9.92 -2.89 -12.64
CA PHE A 9 9.32 -3.93 -13.46
C PHE A 9 7.81 -3.96 -13.22
N ASP A 10 7.04 -4.02 -14.31
CA ASP A 10 5.56 -4.00 -14.28
C ASP A 10 4.89 -5.17 -15.03
N GLY A 11 5.62 -6.23 -15.36
CA GLY A 11 5.09 -7.40 -16.09
C GLY A 11 5.18 -7.32 -17.62
N PHE A 12 5.76 -6.25 -18.17
CA PHE A 12 5.86 -6.00 -19.61
C PHE A 12 7.33 -5.84 -20.03
N PRO A 13 8.10 -6.92 -20.19
CA PRO A 13 9.47 -6.84 -20.68
C PRO A 13 9.52 -6.40 -22.15
N GLY A 14 10.51 -5.58 -22.49
CA GLY A 14 10.74 -5.11 -23.86
C GLY A 14 10.71 -3.59 -24.01
N VAL A 15 10.97 -3.14 -25.24
CA VAL A 15 11.17 -1.71 -25.55
C VAL A 15 10.04 -1.16 -26.41
N GLN A 16 9.77 -1.80 -27.55
CA GLN A 16 8.72 -1.39 -28.48
C GLN A 16 7.51 -2.33 -28.33
N SER A 17 6.36 -1.79 -27.95
CA SER A 17 5.12 -2.54 -27.69
C SER A 17 5.35 -3.77 -26.80
N PRO A 18 5.93 -3.60 -25.60
CA PRO A 18 6.27 -4.73 -24.74
C PRO A 18 5.02 -5.55 -24.44
N LEU A 19 5.13 -6.86 -24.64
CA LEU A 19 4.07 -7.83 -24.42
C LEU A 19 4.02 -8.22 -22.95
N PHE A 20 2.82 -8.55 -22.49
CA PHE A 20 2.63 -9.10 -21.17
C PHE A 20 3.22 -10.51 -21.11
N ASP A 21 4.15 -10.74 -20.18
CA ASP A 21 4.73 -12.06 -19.95
C ASP A 21 4.33 -12.57 -18.56
N PRO A 22 3.38 -13.52 -18.47
CA PRO A 22 2.93 -14.08 -17.19
C PRO A 22 4.05 -14.73 -16.38
N ALA A 23 4.98 -15.40 -17.06
CA ALA A 23 6.09 -16.09 -16.41
C ALA A 23 6.99 -15.09 -15.67
N SER A 24 7.24 -13.93 -16.27
CA SER A 24 8.01 -12.85 -15.65
C SER A 24 7.32 -12.21 -14.43
N VAL A 25 5.99 -12.29 -14.32
CA VAL A 25 5.25 -11.83 -13.14
C VAL A 25 5.39 -12.80 -11.97
N GLU A 26 5.37 -14.10 -12.26
CA GLU A 26 5.56 -15.14 -11.25
C GLU A 26 7.01 -15.20 -10.74
N ASP A 27 7.97 -14.86 -11.60
CA ASP A 27 9.40 -14.94 -11.31
C ASP A 27 9.86 -13.94 -10.23
N SER A 28 10.38 -14.46 -9.13
CA SER A 28 10.94 -13.68 -8.03
C SER A 28 12.41 -13.30 -8.22
N ARG A 29 13.08 -13.72 -9.31
CA ARG A 29 14.52 -13.54 -9.57
C ARG A 29 14.93 -12.15 -10.06
N LEU A 30 14.01 -11.18 -10.13
CA LEU A 30 14.36 -9.81 -10.45
C LEU A 30 15.33 -9.22 -9.40
N PRO A 31 16.31 -8.39 -9.82
CA PRO A 31 17.26 -7.80 -8.88
C PRO A 31 16.54 -7.10 -7.72
N PRO A 32 17.02 -7.23 -6.47
CA PRO A 32 16.30 -6.75 -5.29
C PRO A 32 16.16 -5.22 -5.24
N HIS A 33 17.00 -4.48 -5.97
CA HIS A 33 16.93 -3.02 -6.07
C HIS A 33 15.87 -2.51 -7.07
N TRP A 34 15.19 -3.41 -7.80
CA TRP A 34 14.12 -3.03 -8.73
C TRP A 34 12.79 -2.92 -8.00
N ALA A 35 12.09 -1.82 -8.21
CA ALA A 35 10.72 -1.67 -7.75
C ALA A 35 9.80 -2.59 -8.59
N ARG A 36 8.97 -3.40 -7.94
CA ARG A 36 7.98 -4.25 -8.62
C ARG A 36 6.61 -3.57 -8.53
N VAL A 37 5.98 -3.34 -9.67
CA VAL A 37 4.72 -2.61 -9.77
C VAL A 37 3.65 -3.51 -10.35
N TRP A 38 2.68 -3.89 -9.53
CA TRP A 38 1.57 -4.75 -9.93
C TRP A 38 0.29 -3.93 -10.04
N LYS A 39 -0.35 -3.95 -11.21
CA LYS A 39 -1.58 -3.18 -11.47
C LYS A 39 -2.79 -4.10 -11.43
N LEU A 40 -3.35 -4.31 -10.24
CA LEU A 40 -4.47 -5.23 -10.01
C LEU A 40 -5.77 -4.85 -10.74
N HIS A 41 -6.03 -3.56 -10.94
CA HIS A 41 -7.13 -3.04 -11.79
C HIS A 41 -6.70 -2.70 -13.21
N GLY A 42 -5.49 -3.10 -13.56
CA GLY A 42 -4.87 -2.86 -14.84
C GLY A 42 -4.45 -1.43 -15.12
N SER A 43 -4.18 -1.17 -16.39
CA SER A 43 -3.69 0.13 -16.87
C SER A 43 -4.40 0.58 -18.13
N ILE A 44 -4.66 1.89 -18.24
CA ILE A 44 -5.32 2.49 -19.43
C ILE A 44 -4.49 2.37 -20.71
N ASN A 45 -3.19 2.08 -20.57
CA ASN A 45 -2.23 1.94 -21.65
C ASN A 45 -2.01 0.47 -22.05
N TRP A 46 -2.89 -0.43 -21.61
CA TRP A 46 -2.89 -1.83 -22.03
C TRP A 46 -3.85 -2.03 -23.20
N TYR A 47 -3.32 -2.61 -24.26
CA TYR A 47 -4.03 -2.90 -25.51
C TYR A 47 -3.96 -4.40 -25.78
N GLN A 48 -4.98 -4.89 -26.49
CA GLN A 48 -5.07 -6.28 -26.93
C GLN A 48 -5.03 -6.32 -28.45
N ASN A 49 -4.11 -7.12 -28.99
CA ASN A 49 -4.03 -7.37 -30.43
C ASN A 49 -5.14 -8.36 -30.87
N SER A 50 -5.27 -8.58 -32.17
CA SER A 50 -6.27 -9.52 -32.73
C SER A 50 -6.04 -10.99 -32.37
N VAL A 51 -4.82 -11.35 -31.96
CA VAL A 51 -4.42 -12.72 -31.58
C VAL A 51 -4.71 -12.98 -30.08
N GLY A 52 -4.95 -11.93 -29.31
CA GLY A 52 -5.32 -12.00 -27.89
C GLY A 52 -4.21 -11.56 -26.94
N ASP A 53 -3.01 -11.23 -27.44
CA ASP A 53 -1.89 -10.79 -26.61
C ASP A 53 -2.13 -9.39 -26.08
N VAL A 54 -1.71 -9.17 -24.83
CA VAL A 54 -1.80 -7.87 -24.18
C VAL A 54 -0.44 -7.20 -24.24
N PHE A 55 -0.38 -5.94 -24.67
CA PHE A 55 0.83 -5.15 -24.75
C PHE A 55 0.61 -3.74 -24.21
N ARG A 56 1.70 -3.08 -23.81
CA ARG A 56 1.67 -1.69 -23.36
C ARG A 56 2.00 -0.76 -24.52
N SER A 57 1.18 0.27 -24.73
CA SER A 57 1.47 1.32 -25.71
C SER A 57 1.08 2.71 -25.20
N THR A 58 1.83 3.73 -25.60
CA THR A 58 1.49 5.15 -25.35
C THR A 58 0.68 5.74 -26.50
N THR A 59 0.72 5.13 -27.69
CA THR A 59 -0.03 5.53 -28.88
C THR A 59 -1.17 4.57 -29.12
N SER A 60 -2.38 5.09 -29.35
CA SER A 60 -3.51 4.28 -29.82
C SER A 60 -3.37 4.11 -31.32
N GLU A 61 -2.77 3.02 -31.77
CA GLU A 61 -2.93 2.60 -33.17
C GLU A 61 -4.38 2.13 -33.32
N GLY A 62 -5.16 2.81 -34.17
CA GLY A 62 -6.63 2.74 -34.19
C GLY A 62 -7.28 1.39 -34.49
N ARG A 63 -6.50 0.28 -34.50
CA ARG A 63 -6.99 -1.09 -34.68
C ARG A 63 -7.01 -1.91 -33.38
N ASP A 64 -6.34 -1.46 -32.32
CA ASP A 64 -6.18 -2.26 -31.10
C ASP A 64 -7.24 -1.93 -30.04
N ARG A 65 -7.76 -2.99 -29.39
CA ARG A 65 -8.80 -2.85 -28.36
C ARG A 65 -8.17 -2.57 -27.00
N ARG A 66 -8.68 -1.59 -26.26
CA ARG A 66 -8.25 -1.35 -24.87
C ARG A 66 -8.65 -2.52 -23.98
N VAL A 67 -7.74 -2.91 -23.08
CA VAL A 67 -7.96 -4.01 -22.13
C VAL A 67 -8.81 -3.58 -20.94
N ILE A 68 -8.77 -2.29 -20.58
CA ILE A 68 -9.74 -1.69 -19.65
C ILE A 68 -10.86 -1.05 -20.47
N HIS A 69 -12.06 -1.60 -20.39
CA HIS A 69 -13.27 -0.90 -20.78
C HIS A 69 -13.98 -0.38 -19.51
N PRO A 70 -14.50 0.86 -19.50
CA PRO A 70 -15.47 1.27 -18.49
C PRO A 70 -16.77 0.50 -18.77
N SER A 71 -16.86 -0.75 -18.31
CA SER A 71 -17.99 -1.64 -18.55
C SER A 71 -18.55 -2.18 -17.23
N HIS A 72 -19.84 -2.57 -17.25
CA HIS A 72 -20.51 -3.26 -16.13
C HIS A 72 -20.03 -4.71 -15.96
N LEU A 73 -19.04 -5.18 -16.75
CA LEU A 73 -18.54 -6.55 -16.80
C LEU A 73 -17.16 -6.71 -16.13
N LYS A 74 -16.84 -5.86 -15.14
CA LYS A 74 -15.61 -5.94 -14.33
C LYS A 74 -15.31 -7.36 -13.81
N HIS A 75 -16.36 -8.14 -13.57
CA HIS A 75 -16.27 -9.52 -13.08
C HIS A 75 -15.71 -10.51 -14.11
N GLU A 76 -15.96 -10.30 -15.41
CA GLU A 76 -15.35 -11.12 -16.46
C GLU A 76 -13.94 -10.62 -16.82
N GLU A 77 -13.71 -9.31 -16.70
CA GLU A 77 -12.41 -8.69 -16.97
C GLU A 77 -11.35 -9.09 -15.95
N SER A 78 -11.69 -9.23 -14.67
CA SER A 78 -10.76 -9.70 -13.62
C SER A 78 -10.27 -11.14 -13.82
N ARG A 79 -10.96 -11.93 -14.66
CA ARG A 79 -10.62 -13.32 -14.99
C ARG A 79 -9.78 -13.45 -16.26
N ARG A 80 -9.44 -12.33 -16.90
CA ARG A 80 -8.60 -12.31 -18.09
C ARG A 80 -7.15 -11.97 -17.74
N MET A 81 -6.24 -12.41 -18.58
CA MET A 81 -4.88 -11.92 -18.57
C MET A 81 -4.88 -10.45 -18.98
N PRO A 82 -4.10 -9.58 -18.32
CA PRO A 82 -3.05 -9.84 -17.33
C PRO A 82 -3.50 -9.80 -15.86
N TYR A 83 -4.77 -9.46 -15.58
CA TYR A 83 -5.30 -9.26 -14.23
C TYR A 83 -5.17 -10.51 -13.36
N LEU A 84 -5.45 -11.68 -13.95
CA LEU A 84 -5.36 -12.96 -13.24
C LEU A 84 -3.95 -13.20 -12.69
N ALA A 85 -2.90 -13.05 -13.51
CA ALA A 85 -1.52 -13.22 -13.07
C ALA A 85 -1.10 -12.22 -11.99
N MET A 86 -1.58 -10.96 -12.08
CA MET A 86 -1.31 -9.95 -11.05
C MET A 86 -1.98 -10.31 -9.71
N LEU A 87 -3.21 -10.80 -9.76
CA LEU A 87 -3.95 -11.23 -8.58
C LEU A 87 -3.37 -12.51 -7.98
N ASP A 88 -2.94 -13.46 -8.81
CA ASP A 88 -2.25 -14.67 -8.37
C ASP A 88 -0.90 -14.34 -7.73
N ARG A 89 -0.18 -13.33 -8.24
CA ARG A 89 1.03 -12.84 -7.57
C ARG A 89 0.74 -12.29 -6.17
N LEU A 90 -0.36 -11.54 -5.99
CA LEU A 90 -0.80 -11.09 -4.67
C LEU A 90 -1.13 -12.28 -3.77
N ARG A 91 -1.93 -13.24 -4.25
CA ARG A 91 -2.29 -14.45 -3.50
C ARG A 91 -1.06 -15.22 -3.02
N ASN A 92 -0.08 -15.38 -3.91
CA ASN A 92 1.16 -16.07 -3.59
C ASN A 92 1.97 -15.32 -2.53
N PHE A 93 2.08 -13.98 -2.65
CA PHE A 93 2.74 -13.15 -1.63
C PHE A 93 2.08 -13.29 -0.25
N LEU A 94 0.75 -13.28 -0.17
CA LEU A 94 0.01 -13.43 1.10
C LEU A 94 0.15 -14.83 1.73
N ARG A 95 0.62 -15.82 0.97
CA ARG A 95 0.94 -17.16 1.45
C ARG A 95 2.39 -17.30 1.91
N GLU A 96 3.24 -16.33 1.62
CA GLU A 96 4.63 -16.35 2.06
C GLU A 96 4.68 -16.19 3.60
N PRO A 97 5.46 -17.01 4.32
CA PRO A 97 5.67 -16.81 5.75
C PRO A 97 6.25 -15.42 6.02
N THR A 98 5.81 -14.76 7.09
CA THR A 98 6.30 -13.42 7.49
C THR A 98 6.05 -12.31 6.47
N ALA A 99 5.12 -12.51 5.54
CA ALA A 99 4.67 -11.46 4.64
C ALA A 99 4.12 -10.25 5.43
N VAL A 100 4.44 -9.05 4.97
CA VAL A 100 3.89 -7.80 5.53
C VAL A 100 3.22 -7.02 4.41
N LEU A 101 1.91 -6.81 4.50
CA LEU A 101 1.18 -5.94 3.58
C LEU A 101 0.87 -4.61 4.26
N VAL A 102 1.17 -3.51 3.58
CA VAL A 102 0.73 -2.18 3.99
C VAL A 102 -0.22 -1.65 2.93
N LEU A 103 -1.46 -1.38 3.32
CA LEU A 103 -2.47 -0.75 2.49
C LEU A 103 -2.60 0.71 2.90
N CYS A 104 -2.50 1.63 1.94
CA CYS A 104 -2.66 3.06 2.18
C CYS A 104 -3.68 3.63 1.20
N GLY A 105 -4.74 4.26 1.72
CA GLY A 105 -5.81 4.84 0.89
C GLY A 105 -6.70 3.81 0.19
N TYR A 106 -6.70 2.55 0.63
CA TYR A 106 -7.58 1.51 0.10
C TYR A 106 -8.92 1.50 0.83
N SER A 107 -10.03 1.63 0.08
CA SER A 107 -11.38 1.79 0.66
C SER A 107 -12.14 0.47 0.86
N PHE A 108 -11.54 -0.70 0.59
CA PHE A 108 -12.22 -2.01 0.65
C PHE A 108 -13.50 -2.11 -0.21
N ARG A 109 -13.56 -1.36 -1.31
CA ARG A 109 -14.71 -1.40 -2.24
C ARG A 109 -14.63 -2.55 -3.24
N ASP A 110 -13.44 -3.10 -3.49
CA ASP A 110 -13.26 -4.20 -4.43
C ASP A 110 -13.37 -5.56 -3.71
N GLY A 111 -14.46 -6.29 -4.00
CA GLY A 111 -14.75 -7.57 -3.35
C GLY A 111 -13.69 -8.64 -3.62
N HIS A 112 -13.18 -8.75 -4.85
CA HIS A 112 -12.25 -9.82 -5.22
C HIS A 112 -10.88 -9.66 -4.57
N ILE A 113 -10.42 -8.41 -4.45
CA ILE A 113 -9.20 -8.09 -3.72
C ILE A 113 -9.41 -8.34 -2.21
N ASN A 114 -10.55 -7.92 -1.66
CA ASN A 114 -10.88 -8.17 -0.25
C ASN A 114 -10.92 -9.67 0.08
N ASP A 115 -11.54 -10.49 -0.78
CA ASP A 115 -11.62 -11.94 -0.59
C ASP A 115 -10.23 -12.57 -0.60
N THR A 116 -9.35 -12.09 -1.48
CA THR A 116 -7.95 -12.52 -1.56
C THR A 116 -7.18 -12.17 -0.28
N ILE A 117 -7.38 -10.95 0.24
CA ILE A 117 -6.78 -10.49 1.50
C ILE A 117 -7.29 -11.31 2.68
N ALA A 118 -8.61 -11.48 2.79
CA ALA A 118 -9.25 -12.24 3.86
C ALA A 118 -8.77 -13.70 3.89
N GLN A 119 -8.64 -14.34 2.73
CA GLN A 119 -8.04 -15.67 2.62
C GLN A 119 -6.58 -15.68 3.12
N GLY A 120 -5.78 -14.67 2.75
CA GLY A 120 -4.42 -14.52 3.25
C GLY A 120 -4.35 -14.43 4.78
N LEU A 121 -5.16 -13.56 5.38
CA LEU A 121 -5.28 -13.39 6.83
C LEU A 121 -5.69 -14.69 7.53
N GLN A 122 -6.62 -15.45 6.94
CA GLN A 122 -7.15 -16.69 7.51
C GLN A 122 -6.15 -17.85 7.46
N TYR A 123 -5.47 -18.04 6.33
CA TYR A 123 -4.63 -19.22 6.10
C TYR A 123 -3.16 -19.02 6.55
N THR A 124 -2.66 -17.79 6.57
CA THR A 124 -1.26 -17.50 6.92
C THR A 124 -1.17 -16.72 8.23
N ARG A 125 -0.97 -17.40 9.36
CA ARG A 125 -0.91 -16.72 10.68
C ARG A 125 0.27 -15.77 10.87
N THR A 126 1.36 -15.96 10.11
CA THR A 126 2.56 -15.11 10.17
C THR A 126 2.49 -13.91 9.24
N TYR A 127 1.46 -13.83 8.39
CA TYR A 127 1.19 -12.67 7.56
C TYR A 127 0.61 -11.56 8.45
N ILE A 128 1.19 -10.37 8.37
CA ILE A 128 0.77 -9.18 9.11
C ILE A 128 0.31 -8.11 8.12
N GLU A 129 -0.82 -7.49 8.40
CA GLU A 129 -1.37 -6.42 7.58
C GLU A 129 -1.51 -5.13 8.38
N TYR A 130 -1.15 -4.02 7.75
CA TYR A 130 -1.39 -2.67 8.23
C TYR A 130 -2.24 -1.90 7.21
N VAL A 131 -3.41 -1.45 7.64
CA VAL A 131 -4.30 -0.61 6.83
C VAL A 131 -4.26 0.80 7.37
N LEU A 132 -3.75 1.71 6.55
CA LEU A 132 -3.69 3.14 6.80
C LEU A 132 -4.94 3.78 6.18
N ILE A 133 -5.92 4.08 7.03
CA ILE A 133 -7.23 4.62 6.63
C ILE A 133 -7.12 6.14 6.53
N PHE A 134 -7.56 6.69 5.40
CA PHE A 134 -7.70 8.13 5.23
C PHE A 134 -8.94 8.64 5.96
N GLY A 135 -8.74 9.45 7.00
CA GLY A 135 -9.80 9.97 7.86
C GLY A 135 -10.11 9.03 9.03
N ASN A 136 -11.33 9.12 9.56
CA ASN A 136 -11.74 8.39 10.76
C ASN A 136 -11.98 6.90 10.48
N LEU A 137 -11.91 6.09 11.54
CA LEU A 137 -12.09 4.64 11.46
C LEU A 137 -13.44 4.26 10.82
N GLU A 138 -14.51 5.00 11.14
CA GLU A 138 -15.87 4.82 10.62
C GLU A 138 -15.99 4.87 9.09
N ASN A 139 -15.02 5.49 8.39
CA ASN A 139 -15.04 5.59 6.93
C ASN A 139 -14.86 4.23 6.22
N CYS A 140 -14.33 3.22 6.92
CA CYS A 140 -14.02 1.91 6.36
C CYS A 140 -14.65 0.76 7.17
N PRO A 141 -16.00 0.65 7.20
CA PRO A 141 -16.69 -0.35 8.03
C PRO A 141 -16.32 -1.81 7.68
N ARG A 142 -16.11 -2.10 6.39
CA ARG A 142 -15.66 -3.43 5.94
C ARG A 142 -14.28 -3.81 6.50
N ALA A 143 -13.38 -2.84 6.64
CA ALA A 143 -12.07 -3.09 7.22
C ALA A 143 -12.19 -3.36 8.74
N ILE A 144 -13.07 -2.62 9.43
CA ILE A 144 -13.38 -2.82 10.86
C ILE A 144 -13.89 -4.24 11.10
N GLU A 145 -14.87 -4.70 10.32
CA GLU A 145 -15.43 -6.05 10.41
C GLU A 145 -14.32 -7.10 10.26
N LEU A 146 -13.50 -6.97 9.21
CA LEU A 146 -12.40 -7.90 8.96
C LEU A 146 -11.36 -7.88 10.10
N ALA A 147 -11.00 -6.71 10.62
CA ALA A 147 -9.98 -6.59 11.68
C ALA A 147 -10.44 -7.16 13.03
N LYS A 148 -11.76 -7.18 13.28
CA LYS A 148 -12.33 -7.81 14.48
C LYS A 148 -12.19 -9.33 14.46
N ASP A 149 -12.24 -9.94 13.28
CA ASP A 149 -12.10 -11.39 13.11
C ASP A 149 -10.64 -11.84 12.94
N HIS A 150 -9.75 -10.93 12.55
CA HIS A 150 -8.35 -11.23 12.22
C HIS A 150 -7.36 -10.41 13.05
N PRO A 151 -6.72 -10.99 14.10
CA PRO A 151 -5.81 -10.24 14.99
C PRO A 151 -4.50 -9.83 14.32
N ASN A 152 -4.18 -10.41 13.17
CA ASN A 152 -3.04 -10.04 12.33
C ASN A 152 -3.34 -8.89 11.36
N LEU A 153 -4.57 -8.38 11.33
CA LEU A 153 -4.97 -7.18 10.61
C LEU A 153 -5.04 -5.99 11.56
N ASN A 154 -4.21 -4.98 11.30
CA ASN A 154 -4.13 -3.77 12.10
C ASN A 154 -4.62 -2.57 11.30
N LEU A 155 -5.57 -1.83 11.84
CA LEU A 155 -6.09 -0.60 11.25
C LEU A 155 -5.53 0.60 11.98
N LEU A 156 -5.04 1.58 11.22
CA LEU A 156 -4.59 2.87 11.71
C LEU A 156 -5.40 3.96 10.99
N ALA A 157 -6.28 4.64 11.72
CA ALA A 157 -7.10 5.74 11.23
C ALA A 157 -6.75 7.03 11.97
N LEU A 158 -7.35 8.14 11.55
CA LEU A 158 -7.06 9.47 12.10
C LEU A 158 -7.34 9.54 13.60
N ASP A 159 -8.49 9.06 14.04
CA ASP A 159 -9.04 9.17 15.38
C ASP A 159 -8.71 7.98 16.31
N GLY A 160 -8.38 6.84 15.71
CA GLY A 160 -8.08 5.61 16.44
C GLY A 160 -7.62 4.50 15.51
N GLY A 161 -7.74 3.26 15.97
CA GLY A 161 -7.36 2.10 15.19
C GLY A 161 -7.94 0.81 15.75
N ILE A 162 -7.63 -0.29 15.07
CA ILE A 162 -7.85 -1.65 15.59
C ILE A 162 -6.50 -2.35 15.59
N ILE A 163 -6.04 -2.79 16.76
CA ILE A 163 -4.76 -3.51 16.92
C ILE A 163 -5.05 -4.81 17.63
N GLY A 164 -4.67 -5.95 17.03
CA GLY A 164 -4.95 -7.26 17.60
C GLY A 164 -6.45 -7.48 17.89
N SER A 165 -7.31 -7.05 16.96
CA SER A 165 -8.78 -7.10 17.07
C SER A 165 -9.40 -6.25 18.18
N ARG A 166 -8.64 -5.32 18.77
CA ARG A 166 -9.14 -4.38 19.79
C ARG A 166 -9.14 -2.96 19.26
N GLU A 167 -10.26 -2.27 19.43
CA GLU A 167 -10.35 -0.83 19.16
C GLU A 167 -9.47 -0.06 20.15
N VAL A 168 -8.70 0.88 19.61
CA VAL A 168 -7.78 1.74 20.35
C VAL A 168 -8.02 3.18 19.96
N GLU A 169 -8.10 4.06 20.95
CA GLU A 169 -8.09 5.51 20.74
C GLU A 169 -6.68 6.06 20.95
N TRP A 170 -6.30 7.05 20.15
CA TRP A 170 -5.04 7.75 20.32
C TRP A 170 -5.16 8.76 21.47
N CYS A 171 -5.03 8.32 22.71
CA CYS A 171 -5.12 9.19 23.89
C CYS A 171 -3.89 9.00 24.78
N ARG A 172 -3.34 10.09 25.32
CA ARG A 172 -2.25 10.04 26.31
C ARG A 172 -2.38 11.12 27.37
N THR A 173 -1.76 10.89 28.53
CA THR A 173 -1.51 11.91 29.54
C THR A 173 -0.21 12.67 29.22
N VAL A 174 -0.18 13.98 29.50
CA VAL A 174 0.95 14.89 29.18
C VAL A 174 2.27 14.51 29.86
N THR A 175 2.26 13.65 30.87
CA THR A 175 3.45 13.19 31.60
C THR A 175 4.39 12.27 30.80
N GLY A 176 4.00 11.80 29.60
CA GLY A 176 4.83 10.97 28.73
C GLY A 176 5.54 11.74 27.61
N SER A 177 6.77 11.33 27.27
CA SER A 177 7.45 11.78 26.06
C SER A 177 6.57 11.55 24.83
N ALA A 178 6.44 12.56 23.96
CA ALA A 178 5.71 12.41 22.72
C ALA A 178 6.50 11.50 21.79
N LEU A 179 5.86 10.42 21.32
CA LEU A 179 6.35 9.75 20.13
C LEU A 179 6.13 10.72 18.97
N GLU A 180 7.17 11.48 18.65
CA GLU A 180 7.22 12.29 17.45
C GLU A 180 7.65 11.39 16.30
N LEU A 181 6.68 11.00 15.47
CA LEU A 181 6.99 10.35 14.21
C LEU A 181 7.34 11.41 13.16
N PRO A 182 8.42 11.22 12.39
CA PRO A 182 8.85 12.18 11.39
C PRO A 182 7.81 12.34 10.27
N GLY A 183 7.88 13.46 9.55
CA GLY A 183 6.97 13.73 8.43
C GLY A 183 5.54 14.10 8.84
N GLY A 184 5.29 14.41 10.12
CA GLY A 184 3.96 14.79 10.60
C GLY A 184 2.97 13.63 10.67
N ALA A 185 3.49 12.40 10.78
CA ALA A 185 2.70 11.18 10.82
C ALA A 185 1.75 11.11 12.04
N ILE A 186 2.12 11.73 13.16
CA ILE A 186 1.26 11.88 14.33
C ILE A 186 1.26 13.35 14.75
N SER A 187 0.07 13.90 15.00
CA SER A 187 -0.11 15.20 15.66
C SER A 187 -0.91 15.04 16.95
N TRP A 188 -0.63 15.87 17.95
CA TRP A 188 -1.31 15.83 19.25
C TRP A 188 -2.07 17.14 19.48
N CYS A 189 -3.34 17.03 19.87
CA CYS A 189 -4.20 18.16 20.21
C CYS A 189 -4.66 18.05 21.67
N ALA A 190 -4.74 19.17 22.39
CA ALA A 190 -5.28 19.19 23.75
C ALA A 190 -6.79 18.90 23.74
N ILE A 191 -7.26 18.08 24.69
CA ILE A 191 -8.69 17.75 24.82
C ILE A 191 -9.41 18.80 25.68
N ASP A 192 -8.72 19.46 26.61
CA ASP A 192 -9.26 20.56 27.41
C ASP A 192 -8.14 21.52 27.88
N GLU A 193 -8.36 22.83 27.80
CA GLU A 193 -7.35 23.86 28.16
C GLU A 193 -7.27 24.16 29.67
N LYS A 194 -8.19 23.60 30.47
CA LYS A 194 -8.41 24.01 31.88
C LYS A 194 -7.91 23.05 32.95
N ASP A 195 -7.41 21.87 32.58
CA ASP A 195 -7.04 20.82 33.55
C ASP A 195 -5.53 20.51 33.50
N GLU A 196 -4.85 20.55 34.65
CA GLU A 196 -3.39 20.29 34.76
C GLU A 196 -3.04 18.82 34.45
N ALA A 197 -4.03 17.93 34.46
CA ALA A 197 -3.93 16.56 33.94
C ALA A 197 -4.29 16.45 32.45
N ALA A 198 -4.02 17.49 31.66
CA ALA A 198 -4.48 17.64 30.27
C ALA A 198 -4.30 16.35 29.45
N LEU A 199 -5.43 15.73 29.09
CA LEU A 199 -5.45 14.59 28.19
C LEU A 199 -5.19 15.12 26.76
N GLN A 200 -4.31 14.46 26.01
CA GLN A 200 -4.07 14.79 24.61
C GLN A 200 -4.65 13.72 23.71
N ARG A 201 -5.35 14.16 22.65
CA ARG A 201 -5.80 13.31 21.56
C ARG A 201 -4.77 13.33 20.44
N GLY A 202 -4.27 12.18 20.08
CA GLY A 202 -3.42 11.96 18.93
C GLY A 202 -4.26 11.86 17.66
N GLN A 203 -3.66 12.27 16.55
CA GLN A 203 -4.20 12.11 15.22
C GLN A 203 -3.17 11.41 14.35
N CYS A 204 -3.47 10.21 13.88
CA CYS A 204 -2.60 9.45 12.99
C CYS A 204 -2.88 9.85 11.53
N ARG A 205 -1.93 10.53 10.90
CA ARG A 205 -2.08 11.07 9.54
C ARG A 205 -1.51 10.15 8.46
N LEU A 206 -1.06 8.96 8.82
CA LEU A 206 -0.46 7.98 7.90
C LEU A 206 -1.44 7.46 6.83
N GLY A 207 -2.76 7.64 7.03
CA GLY A 207 -3.75 7.37 5.98
C GLY A 207 -3.66 8.30 4.77
N ASP A 208 -3.07 9.48 4.93
CA ASP A 208 -2.74 10.38 3.82
C ASP A 208 -1.47 9.89 3.12
N PHE A 209 -1.60 9.52 1.84
CA PHE A 209 -0.49 9.00 1.05
C PHE A 209 0.70 9.97 0.95
N ALA A 210 0.45 11.28 0.92
CA ALA A 210 1.52 12.28 0.91
C ALA A 210 2.30 12.27 2.23
N VAL A 211 1.60 12.18 3.36
CA VAL A 211 2.22 12.07 4.70
C VAL A 211 2.95 10.74 4.85
N PHE A 212 2.35 9.64 4.41
CA PHE A 212 2.96 8.31 4.46
C PHE A 212 4.27 8.25 3.65
N THR A 213 4.29 8.81 2.45
CA THR A 213 5.51 8.85 1.62
C THR A 213 6.58 9.77 2.22
N ALA A 214 6.19 10.89 2.82
CA ALA A 214 7.12 11.76 3.57
C ALA A 214 7.71 11.01 4.78
N PHE A 215 6.89 10.28 5.53
CA PHE A 215 7.32 9.41 6.62
C PHE A 215 8.33 8.36 6.15
N LEU A 216 8.04 7.60 5.09
CA LEU A 216 8.99 6.63 4.52
C LEU A 216 10.30 7.28 4.03
N SER A 217 10.21 8.46 3.41
CA SER A 217 11.40 9.21 2.98
C SER A 217 12.26 9.65 4.17
N SER A 218 11.67 9.94 5.32
CA SER A 218 12.43 10.32 6.51
C SER A 218 13.16 9.11 7.12
N LEU A 219 12.54 7.92 7.10
CA LEU A 219 13.16 6.69 7.60
C LEU A 219 14.40 6.30 6.78
N SER A 220 14.33 6.45 5.46
CA SER A 220 15.46 6.15 4.56
C SER A 220 16.62 7.15 4.66
N ARG A 221 16.38 8.38 5.15
CA ARG A 221 17.42 9.41 5.36
C ARG A 221 18.10 9.31 6.73
N GLY A 222 17.53 8.55 7.67
CA GLY A 222 18.00 8.44 9.06
C GLY A 222 19.30 7.65 9.30
N THR A 223 20.04 7.27 8.25
CA THR A 223 21.25 6.42 8.35
C THR A 223 22.53 7.08 7.83
N GLN A 224 22.65 8.42 7.91
CA GLN A 224 23.93 9.11 7.71
C GLN A 224 24.48 9.52 9.08
N PRO A 225 25.68 9.03 9.49
CA PRO A 225 26.34 9.56 10.67
C PRO A 225 26.64 11.04 10.41
N THR A 226 26.18 11.91 11.28
CA THR A 226 26.58 13.31 11.31
C THR A 226 28.10 13.36 11.47
N GLU A 227 28.83 13.74 10.41
CA GLU A 227 30.22 14.14 10.52
C GLU A 227 30.27 15.38 11.43
N HIS A 228 30.62 15.16 12.70
CA HIS A 228 31.02 16.25 13.57
C HIS A 228 32.29 16.86 13.00
N GLY A 229 32.19 18.13 12.64
CA GLY A 229 33.31 18.95 12.19
C GLY A 229 34.47 18.87 13.17
N VAL A 230 35.58 18.32 12.70
CA VAL A 230 36.88 18.45 13.37
C VAL A 230 37.29 19.92 13.24
N SER A 231 37.15 20.67 14.34
CA SER A 231 37.80 21.95 14.52
C SER A 231 39.31 21.74 14.45
N ARG A 232 39.95 22.14 13.35
CA ARG A 232 41.40 22.36 13.33
C ARG A 232 41.68 23.63 14.13
N GLY A 233 42.05 23.43 15.40
CA GLY A 233 42.78 24.41 16.17
C GLY A 233 44.16 24.61 15.55
N SER A 234 44.46 25.89 15.35
CA SER A 234 45.74 26.52 14.97
C SER A 234 46.96 25.98 15.71
#